data_AF-A0A425BXG7-F1
#
_entry.id   AF-A0A425BXG7-F1
#
_cell.length_a   1.000
_cell.length_b   1.000
_cell.length_c   1.000
_cell.angle_alpha   90.00
_cell.angle_beta   90.00
_cell.angle_gamma   90.00
#
_symmetry.space_group_name_H-M   'P 1'
#
loop_
_entity.id
_entity.type
_entity.pdbx_description
1 polymer ?
#
loop_
_entity_poly.entity_id
_entity_poly.type
_entity_poly.pdbx_seq_one_letter_code
_entity_poly.pdbx_strand_id
1 'polypeptide(L)'
;MRPNKVEFTVRLLDDIEDKHVLCLVGNVVELGAWDVAKAVPMDLVDHNATENRWCRMIAFEAMTNTLEYKYVVVHKQTYELVSWEGLPGNRILTIAAQGLQNVAL
;
A
#
# COMPACT_ATOMS: atom_id res chain seq x y z
N MET A 1 -9.86 21.16 -2.57
CA MET A 1 -9.96 19.96 -3.44
C MET A 1 -10.21 18.75 -2.55
N ARG A 2 -10.95 17.74 -3.03
CA ARG A 2 -11.10 16.49 -2.27
C ARG A 2 -9.81 15.66 -2.45
N PRO A 3 -9.25 15.05 -1.38
CA PRO A 3 -8.08 14.19 -1.52
C PRO A 3 -8.45 12.93 -2.31
N ASN A 4 -7.52 12.44 -3.13
CA ASN A 4 -7.71 11.20 -3.86
C ASN A 4 -7.56 10.03 -2.88
N LYS A 5 -8.56 9.16 -2.77
CA LYS A 5 -8.48 7.97 -1.91
C LYS A 5 -8.24 6.75 -2.76
N VAL A 6 -7.23 5.95 -2.38
CA VAL A 6 -6.94 4.66 -3.00
C VAL A 6 -7.02 3.58 -1.94
N GLU A 7 -7.68 2.49 -2.29
CA GLU A 7 -7.66 1.26 -1.50
C GLU A 7 -6.63 0.30 -2.10
N PHE A 8 -5.64 -0.07 -1.29
CA PHE A 8 -4.65 -1.10 -1.61
C PHE A 8 -5.14 -2.42 -1.07
N THR A 9 -5.18 -3.45 -1.91
CA THR A 9 -5.55 -4.81 -1.50
C THR A 9 -4.54 -5.81 -2.03
N VAL A 10 -4.16 -6.78 -1.20
CA VAL A 10 -3.30 -7.91 -1.58
C VAL A 10 -3.73 -9.17 -0.85
N ARG A 11 -3.55 -10.32 -1.51
CA ARG A 11 -3.78 -11.65 -0.95
C ARG A 11 -2.45 -12.37 -0.83
N LEU A 12 -2.20 -12.98 0.32
CA LEU A 12 -1.03 -13.82 0.58
C LEU A 12 -1.52 -15.25 0.85
N LEU A 13 -0.88 -16.23 0.22
CA LEU A 13 -1.21 -17.65 0.45
C LEU A 13 -0.65 -18.14 1.79
N ASP A 14 0.47 -17.58 2.21
CA ASP A 14 1.12 -17.90 3.47
C ASP A 14 0.74 -16.92 4.57
N ASP A 15 0.80 -17.41 5.81
CA ASP A 15 0.58 -16.58 6.98
C ASP A 15 1.82 -15.76 7.34
N ILE A 16 1.59 -14.58 7.90
CA ILE A 16 2.66 -13.74 8.44
C ILE A 16 2.72 -14.02 9.94
N GLU A 17 3.89 -14.42 10.44
CA GLU A 17 4.09 -14.65 11.88
C GLU A 17 3.51 -13.49 12.73
N ASP A 18 2.88 -13.81 13.86
CA ASP A 18 2.16 -12.84 14.69
C ASP A 18 2.98 -11.60 15.11
N LYS A 19 4.31 -11.71 15.17
CA LYS A 19 5.22 -10.60 15.50
C LYS A 19 5.51 -9.66 14.31
N HIS A 20 5.09 -10.03 13.11
CA HIS A 20 5.30 -9.29 11.87
C HIS A 20 3.98 -8.73 11.32
N VAL A 21 4.09 -7.72 10.45
CA VAL A 21 2.94 -7.09 9.79
C VAL A 21 3.28 -6.74 8.35
N LEU A 22 2.29 -6.85 7.46
CA LEU A 22 2.37 -6.38 6.09
C LEU A 22 2.19 -4.86 6.04
N CYS A 23 3.11 -4.17 5.36
CA CYS A 23 3.06 -2.73 5.18
C CYS A 23 3.25 -2.35 3.71
N LEU A 24 2.90 -1.11 3.40
CA LEU A 24 3.19 -0.42 2.14
C LEU A 24 4.34 0.57 2.35
N VAL A 25 5.23 0.66 1.38
CA VAL A 25 6.21 1.75 1.27
C VAL A 25 6.22 2.24 -0.18
N GLY A 26 6.47 3.52 -0.41
CA GLY A 26 6.44 4.06 -1.77
C GLY A 26 7.05 5.45 -1.89
N ASN A 27 7.03 5.99 -3.11
CA ASN A 27 7.71 7.22 -3.48
C ASN A 27 7.16 8.50 -2.83
N VAL A 28 5.89 8.51 -2.43
CA VAL A 28 5.23 9.69 -1.83
C VAL A 28 5.25 9.66 -0.31
N VAL A 29 5.08 10.83 0.31
CA VAL A 29 5.14 10.99 1.77
C VAL A 29 4.07 10.19 2.51
N GLU A 30 2.89 10.03 1.91
CA GLU A 30 1.79 9.23 2.47
C GLU A 30 2.10 7.72 2.43
N LEU A 31 3.12 7.30 1.67
CA LEU A 31 3.69 5.95 1.66
C LEU A 31 5.12 5.91 2.25
N GLY A 32 5.50 6.93 3.01
CA GLY A 32 6.78 6.98 3.71
C GLY A 32 7.98 7.42 2.88
N ALA A 33 7.83 7.78 1.59
CA ALA A 33 8.92 8.23 0.72
C ALA A 33 10.13 7.26 0.70
N TRP A 34 9.85 5.97 0.57
CA TRP A 34 10.80 4.84 0.62
C TRP A 34 11.52 4.63 1.96
N ASP A 35 11.15 5.36 3.01
CA ASP A 35 11.62 5.14 4.38
C ASP A 35 10.79 4.02 5.04
N VAL A 36 11.39 2.85 5.24
CA VAL A 36 10.73 1.68 5.84
C VAL A 36 10.29 1.96 7.28
N ALA A 37 10.96 2.86 8.00
CA ALA A 37 10.53 3.25 9.34
C ALA A 37 9.19 4.01 9.34
N LYS A 38 8.75 4.48 8.16
CA LYS A 38 7.46 5.14 7.92
C LYS A 38 6.52 4.29 7.07
N ALA A 39 6.79 2.99 6.94
CA ALA A 39 5.93 2.08 6.22
C ALA A 39 4.51 2.09 6.80
N VAL A 40 3.51 2.06 5.92
CA VAL A 40 2.10 2.15 6.29
C VAL A 40 1.57 0.74 6.56
N PRO A 41 1.16 0.39 7.80
CA PRO A 41 0.64 -0.93 8.09
C PRO A 41 -0.68 -1.19 7.37
N MET A 42 -0.86 -2.41 6.87
CA MET A 42 -2.11 -2.89 6.30
C MET A 42 -2.98 -3.57 7.36
N ASP A 43 -4.29 -3.56 7.12
CA ASP A 43 -5.28 -4.20 7.97
C ASP A 43 -5.60 -5.60 7.41
N LEU A 44 -5.46 -6.66 8.22
CA LEU A 44 -5.92 -8.00 7.87
C LEU A 44 -7.44 -8.04 7.95
N VAL A 45 -8.11 -8.15 6.80
CA VAL A 45 -9.58 -8.06 6.68
C VAL A 45 -10.25 -9.40 6.43
N ASP A 46 -9.48 -10.44 6.10
CA ASP A 46 -9.97 -11.81 5.92
C ASP A 46 -8.81 -12.78 6.16
N HIS A 47 -9.06 -13.81 6.96
CA HIS A 47 -8.11 -14.88 7.26
C HIS A 47 -8.84 -16.21 7.13
N ASN A 48 -8.41 -17.03 6.18
CA ASN A 48 -8.91 -18.38 6.00
C ASN A 48 -7.75 -19.37 5.79
N ALA A 49 -8.07 -20.66 5.71
CA ALA A 49 -7.07 -21.73 5.62
C ALA A 49 -6.20 -21.71 4.35
N THR A 50 -6.53 -20.90 3.35
CA THR A 50 -5.85 -20.87 2.05
C THR A 50 -5.22 -19.53 1.71
N GLU A 51 -5.73 -18.44 2.26
CA GLU A 51 -5.21 -17.11 2.00
C GLU A 51 -5.62 -16.08 3.06
N ASN A 52 -4.80 -15.04 3.15
CA ASN A 52 -5.00 -13.85 3.95
C ASN A 52 -5.22 -12.64 3.04
N ARG A 53 -6.33 -11.90 3.23
CA ARG A 53 -6.59 -10.64 2.53
C ARG A 53 -6.23 -9.46 3.42
N TRP A 54 -5.33 -8.63 2.92
CA TRP A 54 -4.90 -7.39 3.55
C TRP A 54 -5.42 -6.18 2.77
N CYS A 55 -5.88 -5.15 3.48
CA CYS A 55 -6.41 -3.94 2.88
C CYS A 55 -5.87 -2.69 3.58
N ARG A 56 -5.69 -1.60 2.84
CA ARG A 56 -5.47 -0.27 3.40
C ARG A 56 -6.03 0.82 2.51
N MET A 57 -6.88 1.67 3.06
CA MET A 57 -7.31 2.92 2.41
C MET A 57 -6.38 4.07 2.81
N ILE A 58 -5.85 4.78 1.82
CA ILE A 58 -4.95 5.93 2.00
C ILE A 58 -5.48 7.11 1.19
N ALA A 59 -5.48 8.28 1.82
CA ALA A 59 -5.79 9.54 1.16
C ALA A 59 -4.49 10.21 0.73
N PHE A 60 -4.43 10.65 -0.52
CA PHE A 60 -3.29 11.31 -1.14
C PHE A 60 -3.61 12.78 -1.42
N GLU A 61 -2.56 13.59 -1.47
CA GLU A 61 -2.65 14.94 -2.00
C GLU A 61 -3.28 14.95 -3.40
N ALA A 62 -4.07 16.00 -3.69
CA ALA A 62 -4.86 16.08 -4.92
C ALA A 62 -4.00 16.07 -6.20
N MET A 63 -2.74 16.49 -6.11
CA MET A 63 -1.80 16.55 -7.23
C MET A 63 -0.97 15.26 -7.40
N THR A 64 -1.14 14.27 -6.51
CA THR A 64 -0.45 12.99 -6.61
C THR A 64 -1.06 12.16 -7.73
N ASN A 65 -0.33 12.04 -8.84
CA ASN A 65 -0.81 11.40 -10.06
C ASN A 65 -0.24 9.99 -10.27
N THR A 66 1.00 9.73 -9.84
CA THR A 66 1.66 8.43 -10.01
C THR A 66 2.29 7.99 -8.71
N LEU A 67 1.92 6.80 -8.28
CA LEU A 67 2.49 6.11 -7.13
C LEU A 67 3.40 4.99 -7.61
N GLU A 68 4.59 4.95 -7.03
CA GLU A 68 5.42 3.76 -7.04
C GLU A 68 5.47 3.20 -5.62
N TYR A 69 5.22 1.91 -5.47
CA TYR A 69 5.14 1.30 -4.16
C TYR A 69 5.58 -0.16 -4.16
N LYS A 70 5.87 -0.66 -2.96
CA LYS A 70 6.07 -2.07 -2.67
C LYS A 70 5.36 -2.48 -1.39
N TYR A 71 5.01 -3.76 -1.32
CA TYR A 71 4.69 -4.40 -0.06
C TYR A 71 5.98 -4.85 0.65
N VAL A 72 6.00 -4.68 1.97
CA VAL A 72 7.09 -5.15 2.85
C VAL A 72 6.51 -5.83 4.07
N VAL A 73 7.28 -6.73 4.65
CA VAL A 73 6.99 -7.28 5.98
C VAL A 73 7.97 -6.66 6.96
N VAL A 74 7.45 -6.14 8.08
CA VAL A 74 8.26 -5.56 9.16
C VAL A 74 7.90 -6.17 10.50
N HIS A 75 8.83 -6.12 11.45
CA HIS A 75 8.54 -6.47 12.83
C HIS A 75 7.68 -5.39 13.51
N LYS A 76 6.57 -5.79 14.14
CA LYS A 76 5.54 -4.89 14.67
C LYS A 76 6.07 -3.91 15.72
N GLN A 77 7.07 -4.30 16.50
CA GLN A 77 7.57 -3.50 17.62
C GLN A 77 8.81 -2.69 17.27
N THR A 78 9.70 -3.23 16.43
CA THR A 78 10.99 -2.61 16.11
C THR A 78 10.97 -1.89 14.76
N TYR A 79 9.96 -2.14 13.93
CA TYR A 79 9.88 -1.69 12.54
C TYR A 79 11.07 -2.13 11.67
N GLU A 80 11.81 -3.13 12.13
CA GLU A 80 12.89 -3.74 11.35
C GLU A 80 12.30 -4.44 10.12
N LEU A 81 12.91 -4.19 8.97
CA LEU A 81 12.54 -4.82 7.71
C LEU A 81 12.85 -6.32 7.76
N VAL A 82 11.83 -7.15 7.54
CA VAL A 82 11.96 -8.60 7.44
C VAL A 82 12.13 -9.01 5.99
N SER A 83 11.28 -8.50 5.09
CA SER A 83 11.34 -8.80 3.67
C SER A 83 10.67 -7.75 2.81
N TRP A 84 11.07 -7.70 1.54
CA TRP A 84 10.37 -7.01 0.47
C TRP A 84 9.53 -8.00 -0.33
N GLU A 85 8.48 -7.52 -1.00
CA GLU A 85 7.83 -8.33 -2.01
C GLU A 85 8.80 -8.78 -3.11
N GLY A 86 8.63 -10.02 -3.57
CA GLY A 86 9.54 -10.66 -4.52
C GLY A 86 9.36 -10.24 -5.98
N LEU A 87 8.43 -9.34 -6.29
CA LEU A 87 8.24 -8.87 -7.67
C LEU A 87 9.42 -7.97 -8.11
N PRO A 88 9.93 -8.15 -9.34
CA PRO A 88 10.96 -7.28 -9.88
C PRO A 88 10.39 -5.88 -10.13
N GLY A 89 11.18 -4.84 -9.84
CA GLY A 89 10.75 -3.44 -9.96
C GLY A 89 9.69 -3.04 -8.93
N ASN A 90 9.24 -1.78 -9.02
CA ASN A 90 8.18 -1.22 -8.18
C ASN A 90 6.81 -1.45 -8.82
N ARG A 91 5.76 -1.61 -8.00
CA ARG A 91 4.39 -1.53 -8.49
C ARG A 91 4.10 -0.07 -8.83
N ILE A 92 3.41 0.16 -9.95
CA ILE A 92 3.04 1.49 -10.41
C ILE A 92 1.51 1.61 -10.43
N LEU A 93 0.99 2.69 -9.85
CA LEU A 93 -0.43 3.03 -9.91
C LEU A 93 -0.60 4.50 -10.29
N THR A 94 -1.36 4.76 -11.36
CA THR A 94 -1.74 6.12 -11.75
C THR A 94 -3.10 6.46 -11.13
N ILE A 95 -3.14 7.51 -10.31
CA ILE A 95 -4.39 8.07 -9.79
C ILE A 95 -4.94 9.00 -10.85
N ALA A 96 -6.06 8.61 -11.47
CA ALA A 96 -6.77 9.53 -12.34
C ALA A 96 -7.30 10.70 -11.51
N ALA A 97 -6.90 11.93 -11.87
CA ALA A 97 -7.46 13.12 -11.27
C ALA A 97 -8.99 13.08 -11.41
N GLN A 98 -9.74 13.07 -10.31
CA GLN A 98 -11.17 13.27 -10.36
C GLN A 98 -11.44 14.73 -10.73
N GLY A 99 -11.45 15.06 -12.04
CA GLY A 99 -11.79 16.41 -12.49
C GLY A 99 -11.33 16.82 -13.88
N LEU A 100 -11.74 16.11 -14.94
CA LEU A 100 -12.18 16.70 -16.22
C LEU A 100 -13.22 15.75 -16.84
N GLN A 101 -14.36 15.58 -16.14
CA GLN A 101 -15.59 15.21 -16.85
C GLN A 101 -16.21 16.52 -17.34
N ASN A 102 -15.94 16.88 -18.60
CA ASN A 102 -16.70 17.89 -19.34
C ASN A 102 -17.05 17.33 -20.73
N VAL A 103 -18.31 16.82 -20.80
CA VAL A 103 -19.33 16.97 -21.85
C VAL A 103 -19.06 16.52 -23.30
N ALA A 104 -20.00 15.67 -23.78
CA ALA A 104 -20.47 15.42 -25.16
C ALA A 104 -19.44 14.89 -26.18
N LEU A 105 -19.75 13.92 -27.04
CA LEU A 105 -21.00 13.41 -27.64
C LEU A 105 -21.15 11.90 -27.44
#